data_AF-A0A7S1PL79-F1
#
_entry.id   AF-A0A7S1PL79-F1
#
_cell.length_a   1.000
_cell.length_b   1.000
_cell.length_c   1.000
_cell.angle_alpha   90.00
_cell.angle_beta   90.00
_cell.angle_gamma   90.00
#
_symmetry.space_group_name_H-M   'P 1'
#
loop_
_entity.id
_entity.type
_entity.pdbx_description
1 polymer ?
#
loop_
_entity_poly.entity_id
_entity_poly.type
_entity_poly.pdbx_seq_one_letter_code
_entity_poly.pdbx_strand_id
1 'polypeptide(L)'
;GLLADAELLASVGAEAAEAAGEDTWSHLSVEAAQVIARGDMDGTAADILGAFAAEGRRRGWSAADVASPLGAVAAAIRTEWLRASACDGELEDAEHEPLPLPQVAESRLRTLFLELGLEAPSPLEAPPPRAEPRAVWM
;
A
#
# COMPACT_ATOMS: atom_id res chain seq x y z
N GLY A 1 -9.97 21.37 -0.26
CA GLY A 1 -8.50 21.52 -0.34
C GLY A 1 -7.92 20.38 0.44
N LEU A 2 -7.37 19.38 -0.26
CA LEU A 2 -7.00 18.06 0.31
C LEU A 2 -5.83 18.10 1.31
N LEU A 3 -5.03 19.17 1.29
CA LEU A 3 -3.98 19.42 2.28
C LEU A 3 -4.53 19.79 3.66
N ALA A 4 -5.74 20.34 3.75
CA ALA A 4 -6.35 20.73 5.03
C ALA A 4 -6.80 19.49 5.83
N ASP A 5 -7.17 18.40 5.17
CA ASP A 5 -7.66 17.19 5.85
C ASP A 5 -6.51 16.31 6.39
N ALA A 6 -5.34 16.38 5.77
CA ALA A 6 -4.12 15.72 6.27
C ALA A 6 -3.56 16.43 7.52
N GLU A 7 -3.58 17.78 7.54
CA GLU A 7 -3.30 18.55 8.76
C GLU A 7 -4.39 18.37 9.82
N LEU A 8 -5.64 18.13 9.42
CA LEU A 8 -6.71 17.80 10.35
C LEU A 8 -6.37 16.48 11.05
N LEU A 9 -6.09 15.40 10.32
CA LEU A 9 -5.70 14.09 10.89
C LEU A 9 -4.47 14.16 11.81
N ALA A 10 -3.53 15.08 11.55
CA ALA A 10 -2.38 15.33 12.42
C ALA A 10 -2.71 16.21 13.65
N SER A 11 -3.74 17.05 13.57
CA SER A 11 -4.14 18.01 14.62
C SER A 11 -5.31 17.54 15.49
N VAL A 12 -6.16 16.61 15.01
CA VAL A 12 -7.08 15.86 15.85
C VAL A 12 -6.29 14.76 16.55
N GLY A 13 -5.64 15.14 17.64
CA GLY A 13 -4.98 14.23 18.57
C GLY A 13 -5.89 13.07 18.98
N ALA A 14 -5.30 12.07 19.64
CA ALA A 14 -5.89 10.79 20.03
C ALA A 14 -7.35 10.85 20.57
N GLU A 15 -7.77 11.97 21.17
CA GLU A 15 -9.13 12.20 21.67
C GLU A 15 -10.23 12.17 20.59
N ALA A 16 -9.98 12.63 19.37
CA ALA A 16 -11.01 12.57 18.30
C ALA A 16 -11.06 11.21 17.60
N ALA A 17 -9.94 10.48 17.57
CA ALA A 17 -9.92 9.09 17.17
C ALA A 17 -10.71 8.19 18.15
N GLU A 18 -10.69 8.53 19.44
CA GLU A 18 -11.51 7.89 20.48
C GLU A 18 -13.01 8.18 20.33
N ALA A 19 -13.38 9.39 19.91
CA ALA A 19 -14.78 9.78 19.71
C ALA A 19 -15.39 9.25 18.39
N ALA A 20 -14.57 8.81 17.43
CA ALA A 20 -15.02 8.32 16.13
C ALA A 20 -15.73 6.97 16.24
N GLY A 21 -16.96 6.89 15.75
CA GLY A 21 -17.72 5.64 15.66
C GLY A 21 -17.15 4.68 14.61
N GLU A 22 -17.64 3.44 14.59
CA GLU A 22 -17.25 2.45 13.59
C GLU A 22 -17.59 2.87 12.15
N ASP A 23 -18.71 3.59 11.98
CA ASP A 23 -19.11 4.20 10.70
C ASP A 23 -18.09 5.22 10.19
N THR A 24 -17.49 6.00 11.09
CA THR A 24 -16.45 6.98 10.74
C THR A 24 -15.20 6.28 10.21
N TRP A 25 -14.76 5.22 10.88
CA TRP A 25 -13.59 4.45 10.46
C TRP A 25 -13.82 3.67 9.18
N SER A 26 -15.04 3.17 8.97
CA SER A 26 -15.44 2.55 7.71
C SER A 26 -15.46 3.56 6.56
N HIS A 27 -15.88 4.79 6.82
CA HIS A 27 -15.77 5.86 5.82
C HIS A 27 -14.31 6.25 5.54
N LEU A 28 -13.50 6.40 6.60
CA LEU A 28 -12.07 6.71 6.45
C LEU A 28 -11.29 5.63 5.70
N SER A 29 -11.63 4.35 5.86
CA SER A 29 -10.95 3.28 5.10
C SER A 29 -11.24 3.37 3.61
N VAL A 30 -12.45 3.79 3.22
CA VAL A 30 -12.82 4.05 1.83
C VAL A 30 -12.04 5.24 1.26
N GLU A 31 -11.96 6.34 1.99
CA GLU A 31 -11.18 7.51 1.56
C GLU A 31 -9.68 7.19 1.48
N ALA A 32 -9.15 6.47 2.46
CA ALA A 32 -7.76 5.99 2.43
C ALA A 32 -7.49 5.11 1.21
N ALA A 33 -8.39 4.18 0.87
CA ALA A 33 -8.26 3.35 -0.32
C ALA A 33 -8.24 4.18 -1.61
N GLN A 34 -9.03 5.26 -1.70
CA GLN A 34 -8.98 6.17 -2.84
C GLN A 34 -7.67 6.95 -2.93
N VAL A 35 -7.13 7.38 -1.78
CA VAL A 35 -5.82 8.07 -1.73
C VAL A 35 -4.72 7.11 -2.18
N ILE A 36 -4.71 5.87 -1.66
CA ILE A 36 -3.75 4.83 -2.04
C ILE A 36 -3.83 4.52 -3.54
N ALA A 37 -5.04 4.39 -4.10
CA ALA A 37 -5.23 4.07 -5.52
C ALA A 37 -4.90 5.23 -6.48
N ARG A 38 -4.85 6.48 -6.00
CA ARG A 38 -4.53 7.66 -6.81
C ARG A 38 -3.08 8.14 -6.62
N GLY A 39 -2.46 7.77 -5.52
CA GLY A 39 -1.13 8.23 -5.12
C GLY A 39 -0.05 7.21 -5.44
N ASP A 40 1.20 7.65 -5.30
CA ASP A 40 2.35 6.75 -5.36
C ASP A 40 2.41 5.90 -4.08
N MET A 41 2.94 4.68 -4.21
CA MET A 41 3.19 3.79 -3.08
C MET A 41 4.42 4.25 -2.26
N ASP A 42 4.25 5.34 -1.54
CA ASP A 42 5.30 6.05 -0.80
C ASP A 42 5.13 5.97 0.73
N GLY A 43 5.82 6.86 1.47
CA GLY A 43 5.76 6.92 2.92
C GLY A 43 4.34 7.16 3.46
N THR A 44 3.48 7.84 2.71
CA THR A 44 2.09 8.13 3.07
C THR A 44 1.27 6.85 3.18
N ALA A 45 1.45 5.90 2.26
CA ALA A 45 0.75 4.61 2.33
C ALA A 45 1.14 3.82 3.59
N ALA A 46 2.41 3.88 3.99
CA ALA A 46 2.87 3.27 5.24
C ALA A 46 2.31 3.98 6.49
N ASP A 47 2.22 5.32 6.46
CA ASP A 47 1.66 6.10 7.57
C ASP A 47 0.15 5.83 7.75
N ILE A 48 -0.59 5.76 6.63
CA ILE A 48 -2.01 5.37 6.62
C ILE A 48 -2.18 3.98 7.24
N LEU A 49 -1.44 2.97 6.77
CA LEU A 49 -1.54 1.62 7.32
C LEU A 49 -1.19 1.58 8.81
N GLY A 50 -0.16 2.33 9.22
CA GLY A 50 0.24 2.45 10.61
C GLY A 50 -0.86 3.01 11.51
N ALA A 51 -1.59 4.03 11.04
CA ALA A 51 -2.72 4.61 11.77
C ALA A 51 -3.87 3.61 11.94
N PHE A 52 -4.26 2.92 10.86
CA PHE A 52 -5.30 1.88 10.92
C PHE A 52 -4.87 0.66 11.75
N ALA A 53 -3.59 0.30 11.74
CA ALA A 53 -3.06 -0.79 12.56
C ALA A 53 -3.11 -0.43 14.05
N ALA A 54 -2.77 0.81 14.41
CA ALA A 54 -2.83 1.29 15.78
C ALA A 54 -4.27 1.32 16.32
N GLU A 55 -5.24 1.77 15.51
CA GLU A 55 -6.66 1.72 15.87
C GLU A 55 -7.19 0.28 15.87
N GLY A 56 -6.85 -0.53 14.88
CA GLY A 56 -7.29 -1.92 14.76
C GLY A 56 -6.87 -2.76 15.96
N ARG A 57 -5.67 -2.55 16.51
CA ARG A 57 -5.26 -3.18 17.78
C ARG A 57 -6.13 -2.77 18.97
N ARG A 58 -6.59 -1.51 19.03
CA ARG A 58 -7.48 -1.03 20.10
C ARG A 58 -8.89 -1.60 19.97
N ARG A 59 -9.39 -1.75 18.74
CA ARG A 59 -10.76 -2.21 18.45
C ARG A 59 -10.90 -3.71 18.17
N GLY A 60 -9.79 -4.43 18.06
CA GLY A 60 -9.77 -5.86 17.75
C GLY A 60 -10.04 -6.17 16.27
N TRP A 61 -9.79 -5.24 15.36
CA TRP A 61 -9.91 -5.49 13.92
C TRP A 61 -8.78 -6.37 13.41
N SER A 62 -9.13 -7.30 12.52
CA SER A 62 -8.17 -8.17 11.85
C SER A 62 -7.81 -7.61 10.49
N ALA A 63 -6.52 -7.47 10.20
CA ALA A 63 -6.06 -7.10 8.86
C ALA A 63 -6.35 -8.18 7.80
N ALA A 64 -6.62 -9.42 8.22
CA ALA A 64 -7.07 -10.49 7.34
C ALA A 64 -8.58 -10.45 7.02
N ASP A 65 -9.35 -9.68 7.78
CA ASP A 65 -10.78 -9.48 7.53
C ASP A 65 -11.00 -8.21 6.71
N VAL A 66 -11.23 -8.38 5.40
CA VAL A 66 -11.44 -7.28 4.45
C VAL A 66 -12.70 -6.46 4.71
N ALA A 67 -13.65 -6.97 5.52
CA ALA A 67 -14.81 -6.20 5.94
C ALA A 67 -14.48 -5.19 7.05
N SER A 68 -13.36 -5.39 7.76
CA SER A 68 -12.90 -4.44 8.77
C SER A 68 -12.20 -3.24 8.12
N PRO A 69 -12.23 -2.05 8.75
CA PRO A 69 -11.52 -0.88 8.24
C PRO A 69 -10.02 -1.12 8.01
N LEU A 70 -9.36 -1.86 8.92
CA LEU A 70 -7.95 -2.23 8.78
C LEU A 70 -7.72 -3.18 7.60
N GLY A 71 -8.54 -4.22 7.45
CA GLY A 71 -8.39 -5.17 6.35
C GLY A 71 -8.67 -4.54 4.98
N ALA A 72 -9.63 -3.60 4.90
CA ALA A 72 -9.90 -2.85 3.67
C ALA A 72 -8.67 -2.02 3.23
N VAL A 73 -8.03 -1.31 4.15
CA VAL A 73 -6.81 -0.52 3.87
C VAL A 73 -5.63 -1.43 3.50
N ALA A 74 -5.44 -2.53 4.24
CA ALA A 74 -4.38 -3.49 3.94
C ALA A 74 -4.55 -4.12 2.56
N ALA A 75 -5.79 -4.43 2.15
CA ALA A 75 -6.10 -4.95 0.83
C ALA A 75 -5.85 -3.92 -0.29
N ALA A 76 -6.19 -2.65 -0.05
CA ALA A 76 -5.90 -1.56 -1.00
C ALA A 76 -4.41 -1.41 -1.25
N ILE A 77 -3.60 -1.35 -0.17
CA ILE A 77 -2.13 -1.29 -0.27
C ILE A 77 -1.57 -2.50 -0.98
N ARG A 78 -2.03 -3.71 -0.64
CA ARG A 78 -1.55 -4.92 -1.30
C ARG A 78 -1.81 -4.89 -2.80
N THR A 79 -2.99 -4.40 -3.21
CA THR A 79 -3.38 -4.29 -4.61
C THR A 79 -2.46 -3.33 -5.37
N GLU A 80 -2.26 -2.13 -4.84
CA GLU A 80 -1.43 -1.12 -5.51
C GLU A 80 0.06 -1.46 -5.46
N TRP A 81 0.54 -2.09 -4.39
CA TRP A 81 1.89 -2.63 -4.33
C TRP A 81 2.10 -3.74 -5.36
N LEU A 82 1.14 -4.64 -5.56
CA LEU A 82 1.21 -5.63 -6.64
C LEU A 82 1.25 -4.97 -8.01
N ARG A 83 0.43 -3.93 -8.26
CA ARG A 83 0.48 -3.18 -9.53
C ARG A 83 1.84 -2.53 -9.75
N ALA A 84 2.37 -1.86 -8.74
CA ALA A 84 3.68 -1.21 -8.81
C ALA A 84 4.84 -2.22 -8.87
N SER A 85 4.63 -3.47 -8.48
CA SER A 85 5.62 -4.56 -8.60
C SER A 85 5.45 -5.40 -9.87
N ALA A 86 4.39 -5.18 -10.66
CA ALA A 86 4.06 -5.94 -11.86
C ALA A 86 4.94 -5.58 -13.07
N CYS A 87 6.18 -5.13 -12.85
CA CYS A 87 7.20 -4.99 -13.90
C CYS A 87 7.50 -6.37 -14.50
N ASP A 88 6.79 -6.72 -15.56
CA ASP A 88 6.95 -7.95 -16.32
C ASP A 88 7.35 -7.54 -17.75
N GLY A 89 8.63 -7.71 -18.07
CA GLY A 89 9.30 -7.23 -19.30
C GLY A 89 8.80 -7.85 -20.61
N GLU A 90 7.49 -7.80 -20.89
CA GLU A 90 6.88 -8.39 -22.08
C GLU A 90 6.03 -7.44 -22.95
N LEU A 91 5.52 -6.26 -22.52
CA LEU A 91 4.50 -5.58 -23.36
C LEU A 91 4.45 -4.04 -23.50
N GLU A 92 5.21 -3.21 -22.77
CA GLU A 92 5.16 -1.76 -23.01
C GLU A 92 6.58 -1.15 -23.02
N ASP A 93 6.80 -0.12 -23.85
CA ASP A 93 8.08 0.61 -23.91
C ASP A 93 8.58 0.92 -22.49
N ALA A 94 9.88 0.76 -22.23
CA ALA A 94 10.50 0.97 -20.91
C ALA A 94 10.23 2.35 -20.27
N GLU A 95 9.70 3.31 -21.04
CA GLU A 95 9.26 4.64 -20.60
C GLU A 95 7.85 4.66 -19.96
N HIS A 96 7.10 3.56 -20.04
CA HIS A 96 5.75 3.39 -19.47
C HIS A 96 5.71 2.48 -18.24
N GLU A 97 6.86 1.95 -17.81
CA GLU A 97 6.93 1.12 -16.62
C GLU A 97 6.63 1.94 -15.35
N PRO A 98 5.80 1.42 -14.43
CA PRO A 98 5.60 2.06 -13.14
C PRO A 98 6.93 2.15 -12.40
N LEU A 99 7.21 3.32 -11.82
CA LEU A 99 8.41 3.51 -11.02
C LEU A 99 8.41 2.53 -9.84
N PRO A 100 9.56 1.92 -9.51
CA PRO A 100 9.66 1.04 -8.36
C PRO A 100 9.33 1.81 -7.07
N LEU A 101 8.78 1.10 -6.08
CA LEU A 101 8.51 1.68 -4.77
C LEU A 101 9.82 2.23 -4.16
N PRO A 102 9.79 3.40 -3.51
CA PRO A 102 10.92 3.86 -2.71
C PRO A 102 11.28 2.82 -1.64
N GLN A 103 12.55 2.38 -1.58
CA GLN A 103 13.00 1.31 -0.66
C GLN A 103 12.60 1.53 0.80
N VAL A 104 12.61 2.79 1.26
CA VAL A 104 12.21 3.15 2.62
C VAL A 104 10.73 2.86 2.86
N ALA A 105 9.87 3.24 1.90
CA ALA A 105 8.43 2.96 1.97
C ALA A 105 8.18 1.45 1.91
N GLU A 106 8.82 0.75 0.98
CA GLU A 106 8.70 -0.71 0.84
C GLU A 106 9.10 -1.44 2.14
N SER A 107 10.24 -1.09 2.74
CA SER A 107 10.71 -1.71 3.98
C SER A 107 9.76 -1.49 5.16
N ARG A 108 9.19 -0.28 5.27
CA ARG A 108 8.18 0.04 6.30
C ARG A 108 6.91 -0.78 6.09
N LEU A 109 6.43 -0.88 4.84
CA LEU A 109 5.24 -1.66 4.51
C LEU A 109 5.44 -3.16 4.76
N ARG A 110 6.62 -3.72 4.43
CA ARG A 110 6.95 -5.13 4.75
C ARG A 110 6.88 -5.38 6.25
N THR A 111 7.43 -4.47 7.04
CA THR A 111 7.40 -4.55 8.51
C THR A 111 5.96 -4.52 9.03
N LEU A 112 5.15 -3.57 8.55
CA LEU A 112 3.74 -3.45 8.96
C LEU A 112 2.92 -4.68 8.56
N PHE A 113 3.12 -5.23 7.36
CA PHE A 113 2.44 -6.45 6.94
C PHE A 113 2.79 -7.63 7.85
N LEU A 114 4.08 -7.80 8.16
CA LEU A 114 4.54 -8.85 9.07
C LEU A 114 3.93 -8.71 10.47
N GLU A 115 3.93 -7.49 11.03
CA GLU A 115 3.31 -7.20 12.34
C GLU A 115 1.80 -7.49 12.37
N LEU A 116 1.14 -7.30 11.23
CA LEU A 116 -0.29 -7.58 11.06
C LEU A 116 -0.59 -9.05 10.71
N GLY A 117 0.44 -9.91 10.61
CA GLY A 117 0.28 -11.31 10.22
C GLY A 117 -0.10 -11.51 8.75
N LEU A 118 0.19 -10.53 7.90
CA LEU A 118 -0.05 -10.56 6.46
C LEU A 118 1.23 -10.90 5.70
N GLU A 119 1.06 -11.49 4.53
CA GLU A 119 2.16 -11.73 3.59
C GLU A 119 2.35 -10.51 2.68
N ALA A 120 3.56 -9.95 2.71
CA ALA A 120 3.92 -8.86 1.82
C ALA A 120 4.08 -9.38 0.37
N PRO A 121 3.65 -8.60 -0.65
CA PRO A 121 3.95 -8.93 -2.04
C PRO A 121 5.45 -9.17 -2.25
N SER A 122 5.77 -10.26 -2.96
CA SER A 122 7.12 -10.49 -3.45
C SER A 122 7.30 -9.74 -4.76
N PRO A 123 8.47 -9.11 -5.00
CA PRO A 123 8.80 -8.65 -6.34
C PRO A 123 8.71 -9.84 -7.29
N LEU A 124 8.05 -9.69 -8.44
CA LEU A 124 8.20 -10.68 -9.50
C LEU A 124 9.68 -10.67 -9.88
N GLU A 125 10.34 -11.83 -9.85
CA GLU A 125 11.70 -11.94 -10.37
C GLU A 125 11.66 -11.50 -11.84
N ALA A 126 12.49 -10.51 -12.20
CA ALA A 126 12.63 -10.12 -13.59
C ALA A 126 12.93 -11.36 -14.44
N PRO A 127 12.27 -11.55 -15.60
CA PRO A 127 12.57 -12.69 -16.45
C PRO A 127 14.06 -12.69 -16.80
N PRO A 128 14.71 -13.87 -16.85
CA PRO A 128 16.13 -13.95 -17.19
C PRO A 128 16.36 -13.24 -18.54
N PRO A 129 17.48 -12.53 -18.72
CA PRO A 129 17.76 -11.83 -19.96
C PRO A 129 17.65 -12.82 -21.12
N ARG A 130 16.77 -12.52 -22.10
CA ARG A 130 16.61 -13.35 -23.29
C ARG A 130 18.00 -13.51 -23.91
N ALA A 131 18.47 -14.75 -24.01
CA ALA A 131 19.75 -15.04 -24.64
C ALA A 131 19.73 -14.46 -26.06
N GLU A 132 20.58 -13.47 -26.33
CA GLU A 132 20.70 -12.93 -27.68
C GLU A 132 20.96 -14.09 -28.65
N PRO A 133 20.24 -14.15 -29.79
CA PRO A 133 20.53 -15.15 -30.80
C PRO A 133 21.99 -14.94 -31.22
N ARG A 134 22.86 -15.91 -30.87
CA ARG A 134 24.23 -15.95 -31.38
C ARG A 134 24.13 -15.78 -32.89
N ALA A 135 24.62 -14.65 -33.41
CA ALA A 135 24.71 -14.42 -34.83
C ALA A 135 25.53 -15.57 -35.43
N VAL A 136 24.83 -16.50 -36.07
CA VAL A 136 25.46 -17.57 -36.86
C VAL A 136 25.90 -16.89 -38.16
N TRP A 137 27.12 -16.37 -38.15
CA TRP A 137 27.80 -16.01 -39.38
C TRP A 137 28.23 -17.31 -40.06
N MET A 138 27.54 -17.67 -41.15
CA MET A 138 27.97 -18.67 -42.14
C MET A 138 28.10 -18.02 -43.50
#